data_AF-A0A8S1F8X1-F1
#
_entry.id   AF-A0A8S1F8X1-F1
#
_cell.length_a   1.000
_cell.length_b   1.000
_cell.length_c   1.000
_cell.angle_alpha   90.00
_cell.angle_beta   90.00
_cell.angle_gamma   90.00
#
_symmetry.space_group_name_H-M   'P 1'
#
loop_
_entity.id
_entity.type
_entity.pdbx_description
1 polymer ?
#
loop_
_entity_poly.entity_id
_entity_poly.type
_entity_poly.pdbx_seq_one_letter_code
_entity_poly.pdbx_strand_id
1 'polypeptide(L)'
;MNFFSKPDPKEQMRTNTRELRKTNRELESDRRQLERREKELEEEIKKLAKKGQTDAARQLAKQLVQLRNHKAKSVGMSAKISGVQAQNSHMNSMAKMSSAMGTTVKTMKAMEKQMPLEKVARNMREFQMAQEKMGLTEEMMNDALDSMLDSPGDAEEQDAIVNQVLDEIGIEMNNKLSNVPAIPTGSSTATPTVATFDDLEAKLAQLRS
;
A
#
# COMPACT_ATOMS: atom_id res chain seq x y z
N MET A 1 28.20 10.96 36.63
CA MET A 1 27.23 10.74 35.54
C MET A 1 26.57 9.40 35.77
N ASN A 2 25.28 9.40 36.13
CA ASN A 2 24.54 8.16 36.41
C ASN A 2 24.11 7.51 35.10
N PHE A 3 24.84 6.48 34.67
CA PHE A 3 24.54 5.67 33.47
C PHE A 3 23.51 4.55 33.72
N PHE A 4 22.90 4.47 34.91
CA PHE A 4 22.05 3.35 35.34
C PHE A 4 20.62 3.72 35.77
N SER A 5 20.09 4.90 35.44
CA SER A 5 18.65 5.16 35.60
C SER A 5 17.89 4.71 34.36
N LYS A 6 16.82 3.92 34.53
CA LYS A 6 15.87 3.62 33.45
C LYS A 6 15.49 4.93 32.75
N PRO A 7 15.57 5.01 31.41
CA PRO A 7 15.21 6.23 30.70
C PRO A 7 13.79 6.64 31.08
N ASP A 8 13.56 7.94 31.27
CA ASP A 8 12.21 8.46 31.54
C ASP A 8 11.27 7.90 30.45
N PRO A 9 10.11 7.31 30.80
CA PRO A 9 9.12 6.87 29.82
C PRO A 9 8.83 7.90 28.73
N LYS A 10 8.89 9.20 29.06
CA LYS A 10 8.74 10.29 28.07
C LYS A 10 9.88 10.35 27.06
N GLU A 11 11.12 10.11 27.49
CA GLU A 11 12.27 10.05 26.60
C GLU A 11 12.21 8.83 25.68
N GLN A 12 11.79 7.67 26.20
CA GLN A 12 11.59 6.45 25.41
C GLN A 12 10.53 6.63 24.33
N MET A 13 9.41 7.30 24.64
CA MET A 13 8.39 7.58 23.61
C MET A 13 8.89 8.55 22.54
N ARG A 14 9.73 9.53 22.91
CA ARG A 14 10.34 10.47 21.97
C ARG A 14 11.35 9.79 21.06
N THR A 15 12.19 8.90 21.58
CA THR A 15 13.14 8.13 20.77
C THR A 15 12.39 7.19 19.82
N ASN A 16 11.38 6.47 20.30
CA ASN A 16 10.54 5.60 19.49
C ASN A 16 9.83 6.40 18.36
N THR A 17 9.22 7.55 18.67
CA THR A 17 8.61 8.42 17.63
C THR A 17 9.63 8.84 16.55
N ARG A 18 10.88 9.12 16.96
CA ARG A 18 11.94 9.50 16.03
C ARG A 18 12.38 8.33 15.15
N GLU A 19 12.49 7.13 15.74
CA GLU A 19 12.79 5.89 15.02
C GLU A 19 11.69 5.56 14.02
N LEU A 20 10.41 5.59 14.42
CA LEU A 20 9.28 5.36 13.52
C LEU A 20 9.27 6.33 12.33
N ARG A 21 9.62 7.61 12.55
CA ARG A 21 9.73 8.59 11.44
C ARG A 21 10.90 8.29 10.52
N LYS A 22 12.02 7.82 11.05
CA LYS A 22 13.18 7.40 10.27
C LYS A 22 12.83 6.18 9.42
N THR A 23 12.25 5.15 10.02
CA THR A 23 11.80 3.95 9.31
C THR A 23 10.80 4.28 8.20
N ASN A 24 9.85 5.19 8.44
CA ASN A 24 8.90 5.57 7.39
C ASN A 24 9.60 6.22 6.17
N ARG A 25 10.62 7.05 6.40
CA ARG A 25 11.42 7.66 5.32
C ARG A 25 12.28 6.64 4.59
N GLU A 26 12.84 5.68 5.31
CA GLU A 26 13.60 4.57 4.71
C GLU A 26 12.69 3.72 3.82
N LEU A 27 11.48 3.39 4.27
CA LEU A 27 10.48 2.70 3.45
C LEU A 27 10.06 3.48 2.22
N GLU A 28 9.88 4.80 2.31
CA GLU A 28 9.62 5.65 1.14
C GLU A 28 10.79 5.63 0.14
N SER A 29 12.03 5.65 0.63
CA SER A 29 13.22 5.56 -0.21
C SER A 29 13.31 4.19 -0.89
N ASP A 30 13.10 3.11 -0.15
CA ASP A 30 13.11 1.74 -0.67
C ASP A 30 12.00 1.55 -1.71
N ARG A 31 10.81 2.12 -1.47
CA ARG A 31 9.72 2.11 -2.46
C ARG A 31 10.13 2.75 -3.78
N ARG A 32 10.84 3.89 -3.75
CA ARG A 32 11.35 4.53 -4.97
C ARG A 32 12.40 3.67 -5.68
N GLN A 33 13.21 2.91 -4.95
CA GLN A 33 14.15 1.96 -5.56
C GLN A 33 13.41 0.78 -6.20
N LEU A 34 12.38 0.25 -5.55
CA LEU A 34 11.52 -0.79 -6.11
C LEU A 34 10.82 -0.31 -7.39
N GLU A 35 10.31 0.93 -7.43
CA GLU A 35 9.70 1.53 -8.63
C GLU A 35 10.68 1.64 -9.81
N ARG A 36 11.97 1.85 -9.56
CA ARG A 36 13.00 1.85 -10.61
C ARG A 36 13.25 0.45 -11.15
N ARG A 37 13.44 -0.52 -10.24
CA ARG A 37 13.60 -1.94 -10.60
C ARG A 37 12.38 -2.49 -11.34
N GLU A 38 11.17 -2.03 -10.99
CA GLU A 38 9.92 -2.39 -11.66
C GLU A 38 9.97 -1.99 -13.14
N LYS A 39 10.36 -0.75 -13.42
CA LYS A 39 10.52 -0.25 -14.80
C LYS A 39 11.62 -0.99 -15.58
N GLU A 40 12.75 -1.26 -14.93
CA GLU A 40 13.86 -2.02 -15.54
C GLU A 40 13.42 -3.43 -15.93
N LEU A 41 12.71 -4.15 -15.04
CA LEU A 41 12.16 -5.47 -15.32
C LEU A 41 11.11 -5.43 -16.43
N GLU A 42 10.21 -4.43 -16.44
CA GLU A 42 9.23 -4.27 -17.52
C GLU A 42 9.91 -4.09 -18.89
N GLU A 43 10.96 -3.29 -18.97
CA GLU A 43 11.73 -3.11 -20.21
C GLU A 43 12.45 -4.40 -20.63
N GLU A 44 12.99 -5.16 -19.68
CA GLU A 44 13.68 -6.41 -19.96
C GLU A 44 12.71 -7.50 -20.41
N ILE A 45 11.57 -7.65 -19.75
CA ILE A 45 10.46 -8.54 -20.17
C ILE A 45 10.03 -8.17 -21.60
N LYS A 46 9.83 -6.88 -21.90
CA LYS A 46 9.50 -6.40 -23.24
C LYS A 46 10.55 -6.80 -24.28
N LYS A 47 11.84 -6.70 -23.95
CA LYS A 47 12.95 -7.10 -24.84
C LYS A 47 12.98 -8.61 -25.08
N LEU A 48 12.77 -9.43 -24.04
CA LEU A 48 12.79 -10.89 -24.14
C LEU A 48 11.56 -11.43 -24.88
N ALA A 49 10.38 -10.84 -24.65
CA ALA A 49 9.15 -11.16 -25.36
C ALA A 49 9.30 -10.91 -26.88
N LYS A 50 9.89 -9.76 -27.27
CA LYS A 50 10.19 -9.46 -28.69
C LYS A 50 11.16 -10.44 -29.33
N LYS A 51 12.09 -11.01 -28.55
CA LYS A 51 13.05 -12.02 -29.02
C LYS A 51 12.46 -13.43 -29.08
N GLY A 52 11.19 -13.62 -28.70
CA GLY A 52 10.55 -14.94 -28.62
C GLY A 52 11.07 -15.81 -27.48
N GLN A 53 11.82 -15.25 -26.52
CA GLN A 53 12.34 -15.98 -25.37
C GLN A 53 11.30 -16.02 -24.26
N THR A 54 10.24 -16.80 -24.48
CA THR A 54 9.06 -16.87 -23.61
C THR A 54 9.38 -17.37 -22.20
N ASP A 55 10.29 -18.33 -22.06
CA ASP A 55 10.65 -18.90 -20.74
C ASP A 55 11.40 -17.89 -19.86
N ALA A 56 12.34 -17.15 -20.47
CA ALA A 56 13.07 -16.09 -19.78
C ALA A 56 12.15 -14.91 -19.42
N ALA A 57 11.26 -14.51 -20.33
CA ALA A 57 10.24 -13.49 -20.06
C ALA A 57 9.29 -13.91 -18.92
N ARG A 58 8.90 -15.19 -18.86
CA ARG A 58 8.06 -15.74 -17.80
C ARG A 58 8.75 -15.71 -16.43
N GLN A 59 10.04 -16.05 -16.37
CA GLN A 59 10.81 -15.97 -15.12
C GLN A 59 10.92 -14.53 -14.61
N LEU A 60 11.22 -13.57 -15.48
CA LEU A 60 11.25 -12.16 -15.09
C LEU A 60 9.86 -11.61 -14.71
N ALA A 61 8.80 -12.07 -15.38
CA ALA A 61 7.43 -11.71 -15.02
C ALA A 61 7.05 -12.21 -13.62
N LYS A 62 7.48 -13.41 -13.20
CA LYS A 62 7.34 -13.88 -11.81
C LYS A 62 8.03 -12.93 -10.83
N GLN A 63 9.24 -12.47 -11.15
CA GLN A 63 9.97 -11.50 -10.33
C GLN A 63 9.24 -10.14 -10.28
N LEU A 64 8.66 -9.68 -11.39
CA LEU A 64 7.88 -8.44 -11.46
C LEU A 64 6.64 -8.50 -10.55
N VAL A 65 5.91 -9.62 -10.55
CA VAL A 65 4.75 -9.83 -9.64
C VAL A 65 5.19 -9.80 -8.18
N GLN A 66 6.27 -10.49 -7.84
CA GLN A 66 6.84 -10.46 -6.48
C GLN A 66 7.24 -9.04 -6.06
N LEU A 67 7.85 -8.28 -6.97
CA LEU A 67 8.26 -6.90 -6.73
C LEU A 67 7.05 -5.98 -6.49
N ARG A 68 5.98 -6.12 -7.29
CA ARG A 68 4.71 -5.41 -7.11
C ARG A 68 4.06 -5.74 -5.76
N ASN A 69 4.07 -7.01 -5.36
CA ASN A 69 3.59 -7.44 -4.04
C ASN A 69 4.43 -6.83 -2.91
N HIS A 70 5.76 -6.80 -3.05
CA HIS A 70 6.64 -6.18 -2.06
C HIS A 70 6.40 -4.67 -1.94
N LYS A 71 6.16 -3.97 -3.06
CA LYS A 71 5.77 -2.56 -3.08
C LYS A 71 4.43 -2.32 -2.38
N ALA A 72 3.42 -3.15 -2.65
CA ALA A 72 2.12 -3.07 -1.98
C ALA A 72 2.24 -3.30 -0.45
N LYS A 73 2.98 -4.32 -0.03
CA LYS A 73 3.29 -4.57 1.38
C LYS A 73 4.01 -3.39 2.05
N SER A 74 4.94 -2.74 1.35
CA SER A 74 5.63 -1.55 1.84
C SER A 74 4.67 -0.38 2.10
N VAL A 75 3.66 -0.17 1.23
CA VAL A 75 2.61 0.84 1.47
C VAL A 75 1.78 0.49 2.70
N GLY A 76 1.37 -0.76 2.86
CA GLY A 76 0.66 -1.24 4.06
C GLY A 76 1.48 -1.04 5.33
N MET A 77 2.77 -1.33 5.29
CA MET A 77 3.67 -1.13 6.43
C MET A 77 3.87 0.35 6.79
N SER A 78 3.97 1.24 5.80
CA SER A 78 4.00 2.70 6.01
C SER A 78 2.72 3.21 6.68
N ALA A 79 1.56 2.68 6.28
CA ALA A 79 0.27 2.97 6.92
C ALA A 79 0.25 2.48 8.38
N LYS A 80 0.70 1.26 8.66
CA LYS A 80 0.84 0.72 10.03
C LYS A 80 1.74 1.59 10.90
N ILE A 81 2.91 2.01 10.40
CA ILE A 81 3.81 2.93 11.13
C ILE A 81 3.12 4.27 11.42
N SER A 82 2.37 4.81 10.45
CA SER A 82 1.63 6.06 10.62
C SER A 82 0.52 5.93 11.69
N GLY A 83 -0.16 4.78 11.73
CA GLY A 83 -1.13 4.44 12.78
C GLY A 83 -0.49 4.40 14.17
N VAL A 84 0.63 3.69 14.31
CA VAL A 84 1.39 3.64 15.58
C VAL A 84 1.89 5.02 16.00
N GLN A 85 2.29 5.89 15.06
CA GLN A 85 2.66 7.28 15.37
C GLN A 85 1.48 8.08 15.92
N ALA A 86 0.27 7.90 15.36
CA ALA A 86 -0.95 8.54 15.85
C ALA A 86 -1.30 8.06 17.27
N GLN A 87 -1.23 6.74 17.50
CA GLN A 87 -1.44 6.13 18.81
C GLN A 87 -0.43 6.64 19.85
N ASN A 88 0.85 6.77 19.48
CA ASN A 88 1.88 7.31 20.37
C ASN A 88 1.65 8.80 20.69
N SER A 89 1.16 9.58 19.72
CA SER A 89 0.73 10.98 19.94
C SER A 89 -0.45 11.08 20.91
N HIS A 90 -1.44 10.18 20.78
CA HIS A 90 -2.55 10.06 21.72
C HIS A 90 -2.06 9.72 23.11
N MET A 91 -1.19 8.71 23.25
CA MET A 91 -0.60 8.30 24.52
C MET A 91 0.21 9.42 25.19
N ASN A 92 0.95 10.22 24.42
CA ASN A 92 1.65 11.40 24.94
C ASN A 92 0.66 12.48 25.45
N SER A 93 -0.47 12.66 24.78
CA SER A 93 -1.52 13.58 25.21
C SER A 93 -2.21 13.08 26.49
N MET A 94 -2.49 11.78 26.56
CA MET A 94 -2.96 11.09 27.77
C MET A 94 -1.99 11.25 28.94
N ALA A 95 -0.68 11.07 28.71
CA ALA A 95 0.33 11.24 29.74
C ALA A 95 0.38 12.68 30.30
N LYS A 96 0.23 13.69 29.44
CA LYS A 96 0.12 15.10 29.86
C LYS A 96 -1.17 15.35 30.65
N MET A 97 -2.30 14.82 30.19
CA MET A 97 -3.58 14.92 30.88
C MET A 97 -3.53 14.25 32.26
N SER A 98 -2.96 13.05 32.36
CA SER A 98 -2.75 12.33 33.62
C SER A 98 -1.85 13.12 34.58
N SER A 99 -0.77 13.74 34.07
CA SER A 99 0.08 14.61 34.89
C SER A 99 -0.69 15.84 35.40
N ALA A 100 -1.51 16.47 34.55
CA ALA A 100 -2.34 17.62 34.94
C ALA A 100 -3.43 17.21 35.94
N MET A 101 -4.14 16.12 35.69
CA MET A 101 -5.11 15.53 36.62
C MET A 101 -4.44 15.15 37.94
N GLY A 102 -3.22 14.61 37.94
CA GLY A 102 -2.47 14.31 39.15
C GLY A 102 -2.18 15.57 39.98
N THR A 103 -1.85 16.70 39.33
CA THR A 103 -1.73 17.99 40.03
C THR A 103 -3.07 18.52 40.52
N THR A 104 -4.13 18.42 39.71
CA THR A 104 -5.49 18.82 40.07
C THR A 104 -6.06 18.00 41.21
N VAL A 105 -5.80 16.68 41.25
CA VAL A 105 -6.19 15.78 42.34
C VAL A 105 -5.39 16.09 43.59
N LYS A 106 -4.10 16.43 43.50
CA LYS A 106 -3.32 16.90 44.66
C LYS A 106 -3.90 18.20 45.23
N THR A 107 -4.25 19.18 44.38
CA THR A 107 -4.91 20.42 44.82
C THR A 107 -6.32 20.17 45.33
N MET A 108 -7.07 19.27 44.69
CA MET A 108 -8.40 18.87 45.15
C MET A 108 -8.33 18.10 46.45
N LYS A 109 -7.32 17.28 46.71
CA LYS A 109 -7.13 16.60 47.99
C LYS A 109 -6.78 17.58 49.11
N ALA A 110 -6.06 18.66 48.78
CA ALA A 110 -5.85 19.78 49.69
C ALA A 110 -7.16 20.57 49.93
N MET A 111 -8.03 20.65 48.92
CA MET A 111 -9.33 21.35 48.94
C MET A 111 -10.51 20.47 49.40
N GLU A 112 -10.35 19.15 49.45
CA GLU A 112 -11.30 18.09 49.83
C GLU A 112 -11.61 18.14 51.33
N LYS A 113 -10.75 18.79 52.10
CA LYS A 113 -11.10 19.27 53.44
C LYS A 113 -12.26 20.29 53.45
N GLN A 114 -12.69 20.81 52.29
CA GLN A 114 -13.70 21.87 52.16
C GLN A 114 -14.76 21.65 51.03
N MET A 115 -14.72 20.57 50.23
CA MET A 115 -15.75 20.31 49.17
C MET A 115 -15.91 18.81 48.78
N PRO A 116 -17.08 18.37 48.27
CA PRO A 116 -17.41 16.94 48.10
C PRO A 116 -16.89 16.30 46.79
N LEU A 117 -16.33 15.09 46.90
CA LEU A 117 -15.58 14.34 45.86
C LEU A 117 -16.43 13.67 44.77
N GLU A 118 -17.75 13.55 44.94
CA GLU A 118 -18.57 12.67 44.12
C GLU A 118 -18.58 13.03 42.62
N LYS A 119 -18.53 14.32 42.28
CA LYS A 119 -18.55 14.76 40.87
C LYS A 119 -17.28 14.41 40.11
N VAL A 120 -16.12 14.39 40.78
CA VAL A 120 -14.83 14.05 40.16
C VAL A 120 -14.75 12.56 39.86
N ALA A 121 -15.22 11.73 40.80
CA ALA A 121 -15.26 10.28 40.63
C ALA A 121 -16.20 9.85 39.49
N ARG A 122 -17.32 10.57 39.29
CA ARG A 122 -18.24 10.32 38.17
C ARG A 122 -17.60 10.64 36.82
N ASN A 123 -16.95 11.80 36.69
CA ASN A 123 -16.29 12.20 35.44
C ASN A 123 -15.10 11.28 35.07
N MET A 124 -14.37 10.76 36.05
CA MET A 124 -13.32 9.76 35.83
C MET A 124 -13.86 8.44 35.27
N ARG A 125 -15.02 7.98 35.75
CA ARG A 125 -15.67 6.75 35.24
C ARG A 125 -16.16 6.92 33.80
N GLU A 126 -16.81 8.05 33.49
CA GLU A 126 -17.26 8.32 32.13
C GLU A 126 -16.08 8.45 31.15
N PHE A 127 -14.96 9.02 31.62
CA PHE A 127 -13.72 9.07 30.83
C PHE A 127 -13.14 7.67 30.58
N GLN A 128 -13.11 6.79 31.59
CA GLN A 128 -12.66 5.40 31.42
C GLN A 128 -13.53 4.64 30.40
N MET A 129 -14.86 4.77 30.48
CA MET A 129 -15.77 4.15 29.51
C MET A 129 -15.57 4.68 28.09
N ALA A 130 -15.34 5.98 27.93
CA ALA A 130 -15.06 6.58 26.62
C ALA A 130 -13.73 6.07 26.03
N GLN A 131 -12.70 5.92 26.87
CA GLN A 131 -11.40 5.40 26.46
C GLN A 131 -11.46 3.91 26.04
N GLU A 132 -12.21 3.10 26.79
CA GLU A 132 -12.41 1.67 26.51
C GLU A 132 -13.18 1.47 25.20
N LYS A 133 -14.20 2.30 24.95
CA LYS A 133 -14.94 2.32 23.68
C LYS A 133 -14.05 2.72 22.50
N MET A 134 -13.08 3.61 22.71
CA MET A 134 -12.10 4.00 21.69
C MET A 134 -11.13 2.85 21.37
N GLY A 135 -10.65 2.13 22.39
CA GLY A 135 -9.77 0.97 22.19
C GLY A 135 -10.42 -0.13 21.36
N LEU A 136 -11.70 -0.40 21.60
CA LEU A 136 -12.48 -1.40 20.85
C LEU A 136 -12.65 -1.03 19.37
N THR A 137 -12.80 0.26 19.06
CA THR A 137 -12.85 0.72 17.66
C THR A 137 -11.51 0.64 16.95
N GLU A 138 -10.41 0.80 17.67
CA GLU A 138 -9.05 0.71 17.13
C GLU A 138 -8.69 -0.75 16.79
N GLU A 139 -9.13 -1.71 17.63
CA GLU A 139 -9.00 -3.15 17.39
C GLU A 139 -9.81 -3.60 16.16
N MET A 140 -11.08 -3.18 16.05
CA MET A 140 -11.89 -3.47 14.86
C MET A 140 -11.32 -2.85 13.58
N MET A 141 -10.69 -1.67 13.67
CA MET A 141 -10.03 -1.04 12.53
C MET A 141 -8.75 -1.78 12.12
N ASN A 142 -7.97 -2.27 13.09
CA ASN A 142 -6.78 -3.08 12.82
C ASN A 142 -7.14 -4.44 12.20
N ASP A 143 -8.19 -5.11 12.68
CA ASP A 143 -8.67 -6.37 12.10
C ASP A 143 -9.18 -6.19 10.67
N ALA A 144 -9.88 -5.09 10.39
CA ALA A 144 -10.29 -4.75 9.03
C ALA A 144 -9.09 -4.45 8.12
N LEU A 145 -8.05 -3.79 8.65
CA LEU A 145 -6.81 -3.52 7.91
C LEU A 145 -5.99 -4.80 7.67
N ASP A 146 -5.92 -5.71 8.63
CA ASP A 146 -5.20 -6.99 8.47
C ASP A 146 -5.95 -7.93 7.52
N SER A 147 -7.29 -7.99 7.60
CA SER A 147 -8.11 -8.74 6.65
C SER A 147 -8.01 -8.22 5.20
N MET A 148 -7.68 -6.94 5.01
CA MET A 148 -7.45 -6.36 3.68
C MET A 148 -6.04 -6.63 3.15
N LEU A 149 -5.08 -6.90 4.04
CA LEU A 149 -3.67 -7.14 3.69
C LEU A 149 -3.33 -8.63 3.57
N ASP A 150 -4.11 -9.50 4.20
CA ASP A 150 -3.92 -10.95 4.18
C ASP A 150 -4.62 -11.61 2.99
N SER A 151 -4.20 -11.22 1.77
CA SER A 151 -4.52 -11.97 0.55
C SER A 151 -3.31 -12.84 0.19
N PRO A 152 -3.19 -14.08 0.70
CA PRO A 152 -2.22 -15.04 0.21
C PRO A 152 -2.67 -15.53 -1.17
N GLY A 153 -2.06 -14.98 -2.23
CA GLY A 153 -2.29 -15.45 -3.59
C GLY A 153 -1.79 -16.88 -3.76
N ASP A 154 -2.73 -17.77 -4.09
CA ASP A 154 -2.50 -19.19 -4.35
C ASP A 154 -1.48 -19.37 -5.49
N ALA A 155 -0.69 -20.45 -5.44
CA ALA A 155 0.35 -20.68 -6.45
C ALA A 155 -0.20 -20.78 -7.89
N GLU A 156 -1.44 -21.24 -8.05
CA GLU A 156 -2.14 -21.30 -9.34
C GLU A 156 -2.59 -19.91 -9.84
N GLU A 157 -3.01 -19.02 -8.92
CA GLU A 157 -3.34 -17.64 -9.26
C GLU A 157 -2.10 -16.88 -9.74
N GLN A 158 -0.92 -17.18 -9.20
CA GLN A 158 0.33 -16.52 -9.59
C GLN A 158 0.68 -16.76 -11.07
N ASP A 159 0.48 -17.97 -11.59
CA ASP A 159 0.75 -18.25 -13.01
C ASP A 159 -0.29 -17.59 -13.93
N ALA A 160 -1.56 -17.49 -13.49
CA ALA A 160 -2.59 -16.71 -14.19
C ALA A 160 -2.26 -15.21 -14.20
N ILE A 161 -1.82 -14.65 -13.07
CA ILE A 161 -1.39 -13.25 -12.93
C ILE A 161 -0.16 -12.98 -13.80
N VAL A 162 0.80 -13.91 -13.88
CA VAL A 162 1.97 -13.77 -14.76
C VAL A 162 1.56 -13.70 -16.23
N ASN A 163 0.64 -14.55 -16.68
CA ASN A 163 0.12 -14.50 -18.04
C ASN A 163 -0.61 -13.17 -18.29
N GLN A 164 -1.44 -12.72 -17.35
CA GLN A 164 -2.11 -11.43 -17.44
C GLN A 164 -1.13 -10.25 -17.55
N VAL A 165 -0.04 -10.26 -16.78
CA VAL A 165 0.99 -9.20 -16.86
C VAL A 165 1.74 -9.25 -18.19
N LEU A 166 2.01 -10.44 -18.73
CA LEU A 166 2.62 -10.59 -20.05
C LEU A 166 1.68 -10.08 -21.16
N ASP A 167 0.39 -10.37 -21.06
CA ASP A 167 -0.64 -9.88 -21.99
C ASP A 167 -0.80 -8.36 -21.91
N GLU A 168 -0.86 -7.81 -20.70
CA GLU A 168 -0.95 -6.37 -20.46
C GLU A 168 0.26 -5.63 -21.06
N ILE A 169 1.47 -6.18 -20.87
CA ILE A 169 2.71 -5.70 -21.49
C ILE A 169 2.66 -5.83 -23.03
N GLY A 170 2.12 -6.94 -23.55
CA GLY A 170 1.95 -7.18 -24.97
C GLY A 170 0.97 -6.22 -25.64
N ILE A 171 -0.15 -5.92 -24.95
CA ILE A 171 -1.18 -4.98 -25.38
C ILE A 171 -0.65 -3.54 -25.32
N GLU A 172 0.07 -3.14 -24.26
CA GLU A 172 0.76 -1.84 -24.21
C GLU A 172 1.73 -1.64 -25.38
N MET A 173 2.45 -2.69 -25.76
CA MET A 173 3.33 -2.65 -26.93
C MET A 173 2.55 -2.41 -28.22
N ASN A 174 1.44 -3.14 -28.42
CA ASN A 174 0.64 -3.02 -29.63
C ASN A 174 -0.03 -1.65 -29.72
N ASN A 175 -0.52 -1.12 -28.58
CA ASN A 175 -1.09 0.23 -28.49
C ASN A 175 -0.03 1.32 -28.75
N LYS A 176 1.20 1.17 -28.26
CA LYS A 176 2.29 2.13 -28.57
C LYS A 176 2.75 2.05 -30.02
N LEU A 177 2.67 0.89 -30.67
CA LEU A 177 2.98 0.75 -32.10
C LEU A 177 1.87 1.32 -32.99
N SER A 178 0.59 1.07 -32.66
CA SER A 178 -0.56 1.60 -33.40
C SER A 178 -0.72 3.11 -33.28
N ASN A 179 -0.17 3.73 -32.23
CA ASN A 179 -0.25 5.18 -31.99
C ASN A 179 0.97 5.96 -32.50
N VAL A 180 1.89 5.33 -33.24
CA VAL A 180 2.89 6.05 -34.03
C VAL A 180 2.20 6.57 -35.30
N PRO A 181 2.12 7.89 -35.53
CA PRO A 181 1.59 8.41 -36.78
C PRO A 181 2.48 7.88 -37.90
N ALA A 182 1.87 7.16 -38.85
CA ALA A 182 2.56 6.67 -40.03
C ALA A 182 3.25 7.86 -40.73
N ILE A 183 4.58 7.88 -40.68
CA ILE A 183 5.38 8.80 -41.48
C ILE A 183 5.07 8.43 -42.94
N PRO A 184 4.65 9.39 -43.79
CA PRO A 184 4.39 9.11 -45.19
C PRO A 184 5.74 8.96 -45.91
N THR A 185 6.35 7.79 -45.83
CA THR A 185 7.43 7.43 -46.74
C THR A 185 6.80 6.97 -48.05
N GLY A 186 6.77 7.89 -49.02
CA GLY A 186 6.48 7.55 -50.40
C GLY A 186 7.49 6.53 -50.92
N SER A 187 7.01 5.32 -51.24
CA SER A 187 7.44 4.46 -52.34
C SER A 187 6.90 3.04 -52.11
N SER A 188 5.95 2.66 -52.98
CA SER A 188 5.83 1.32 -53.58
C SER A 188 5.77 0.08 -52.69
N THR A 189 4.59 -0.51 -52.50
CA THR A 189 4.16 -1.84 -53.02
C THR A 189 3.09 -2.52 -52.16
N ALA A 190 2.04 -3.00 -52.84
CA ALA A 190 1.09 -4.05 -52.47
C ALA A 190 0.27 -3.91 -51.16
N THR A 191 -0.97 -3.42 -51.33
CA THR A 191 -2.10 -3.62 -50.41
C THR A 191 -2.47 -5.11 -50.27
N PRO A 192 -2.60 -5.68 -49.05
CA PRO A 192 -3.46 -6.84 -48.86
C PRO A 192 -4.89 -6.33 -48.71
N THR A 193 -5.75 -6.71 -49.65
CA THR A 193 -7.17 -6.36 -49.66
C THR A 193 -7.87 -7.04 -48.49
N VAL A 194 -8.36 -6.22 -47.56
CA VAL A 194 -9.34 -6.64 -46.54
C VAL A 194 -10.62 -6.98 -47.29
N ALA A 195 -11.05 -8.25 -47.23
CA ALA A 195 -12.31 -8.68 -47.82
C ALA A 195 -13.46 -7.89 -47.18
N THR A 196 -14.10 -7.03 -47.97
CA THR A 196 -15.28 -6.27 -47.56
C THR A 196 -16.50 -7.19 -47.55
N PHE A 197 -17.47 -6.89 -46.68
CA PHE A 197 -18.68 -7.69 -46.42
C PHE A 197 -19.46 -8.05 -47.71
N ASP A 198 -19.40 -7.20 -48.72
CA ASP A 198 -20.00 -7.41 -50.05
C ASP A 198 -19.41 -8.61 -50.83
N ASP A 199 -18.12 -8.91 -50.64
CA ASP A 199 -17.46 -10.05 -51.30
C ASP A 199 -17.87 -11.41 -50.69
N LEU A 200 -18.31 -11.40 -49.43
CA LEU A 200 -18.83 -12.59 -48.74
C LEU A 200 -20.27 -12.89 -49.16
N GLU A 201 -21.07 -11.86 -49.44
CA GLU A 201 -22.46 -11.99 -49.88
C GLU A 201 -22.54 -12.55 -51.32
N ALA A 202 -21.62 -12.11 -52.20
CA ALA A 202 -21.48 -12.66 -53.55
C ALA A 202 -21.08 -14.15 -53.57
N LYS A 203 -20.20 -14.58 -52.64
CA LYS A 203 -19.80 -16.00 -52.51
C LYS A 203 -20.90 -16.89 -51.92
N LEU A 204 -21.81 -16.33 -51.13
CA LEU A 204 -22.93 -17.08 -50.54
C LEU A 204 -24.05 -17.32 -51.56
N ALA A 205 -24.27 -16.39 -52.49
CA ALA A 205 -25.20 -16.57 -53.62
C ALA A 205 -24.75 -17.68 -54.57
N GLN A 206 -23.44 -17.84 -54.78
CA GLN A 206 -22.86 -18.85 -55.68
C GLN A 206 -22.93 -20.29 -55.13
N LEU A 207 -23.25 -20.47 -53.85
CA LEU A 207 -23.47 -21.76 -53.19
C LEU A 207 -24.95 -22.15 -53.08
N ARG A 208 -25.87 -21.26 -53.51
CA ARG A 208 -27.32 -21.49 -53.51
C ARG A 208 -27.91 -21.74 -54.90
N SER A 209 -27.06 -21.85 -55.93
CA SER A 209 -27.38 -22.37 -57.27
C SER A 209 -26.77 -23.76 -57.44
#